data_AF-A0A3D3ET05-F1
#
_entry.id   AF-A0A3D3ET05-F1
#
_cell.length_a   1.000
_cell.length_b   1.000
_cell.length_c   1.000
_cell.angle_alpha   90.00
_cell.angle_beta   90.00
_cell.angle_gamma   90.00
#
_symmetry.space_group_name_H-M   'P 1'
#
loop_
_entity.id
_entity.type
_entity.pdbx_description
1 polymer ?
#
loop_
_entity_poly.entity_id
_entity_poly.type
_entity_poly.pdbx_seq_one_letter_code
_entity_poly.pdbx_strand_id
1 'polypeptide(L)'
;YRIHTKGAIDSLLKISTSALVDDKIVPLTKALKADYLRVAEEMSDDALRVLGAAYKDTSRILEPEEMETDLTLIGLVGMIDPPRLEVKASIHDAKLAGITPIMITGDHKNTAVAIAKEL
;
A
#
# COMPACT_ATOMS: atom_id res chain seq x y z
N TYR A 1 -9.41 9.15 -23.06
CA TYR A 1 -8.51 9.50 -21.94
C TYR A 1 -8.46 8.37 -20.95
N ARG A 2 -7.33 8.19 -20.29
CA ARG A 2 -7.18 7.24 -19.17
C ARG A 2 -6.76 8.00 -17.94
N ILE A 3 -7.45 7.76 -16.84
CA ILE A 3 -7.12 8.27 -15.51
C ILE A 3 -6.39 7.15 -14.78
N HIS A 4 -5.29 7.50 -14.12
CA HIS A 4 -4.51 6.58 -13.30
C HIS A 4 -4.55 7.04 -11.86
N THR A 5 -4.90 6.13 -10.95
CA THR A 5 -4.98 6.39 -9.51
C THR A 5 -4.10 5.38 -8.78
N LYS A 6 -3.34 5.86 -7.79
CA LYS A 6 -2.56 5.02 -6.88
C LYS A 6 -2.85 5.39 -5.44
N GLY A 7 -2.78 4.44 -4.52
CA GLY A 7 -3.02 4.72 -3.11
C GLY A 7 -2.99 3.47 -2.24
N ALA A 8 -3.39 3.63 -0.98
CA ALA A 8 -3.60 2.49 -0.09
C ALA A 8 -4.68 1.56 -0.66
N ILE A 9 -4.44 0.25 -0.59
CA ILE A 9 -5.34 -0.75 -1.17
C ILE A 9 -6.76 -0.66 -0.57
N ASP A 10 -6.87 -0.45 0.74
CA ASP A 10 -8.16 -0.32 1.43
C ASP A 10 -9.01 0.82 0.88
N SER A 11 -8.37 1.93 0.48
CA SER A 11 -9.04 3.08 -0.12
C SER A 11 -9.45 2.77 -1.55
N LEU A 12 -8.54 2.18 -2.36
CA LEU A 12 -8.83 1.83 -3.75
C LEU A 12 -9.96 0.79 -3.88
N LEU A 13 -10.03 -0.21 -3.00
CA LEU A 13 -11.08 -1.24 -3.02
C LEU A 13 -12.48 -0.67 -2.74
N LYS A 14 -12.59 0.50 -2.11
CA LYS A 14 -13.86 1.20 -1.86
C LYS A 14 -14.38 1.93 -3.09
N ILE A 15 -13.46 2.42 -3.93
CA ILE A 15 -13.78 3.21 -5.13
C ILE A 15 -13.61 2.43 -6.45
N SER A 16 -13.26 1.15 -6.37
CA SER A 16 -13.14 0.25 -7.52
C SER A 16 -14.35 -0.68 -7.63
N THR A 17 -14.81 -0.91 -8.85
CA THR A 17 -15.92 -1.83 -9.17
C THR A 17 -15.47 -3.06 -9.95
N SER A 18 -14.28 -2.99 -10.57
CA SER A 18 -13.72 -4.04 -11.40
C SER A 18 -12.22 -4.25 -11.11
N ALA A 19 -11.67 -5.35 -11.61
CA ALA A 19 -10.25 -5.66 -11.59
C ALA A 19 -9.79 -6.22 -12.93
N LEU A 20 -8.53 -6.00 -13.27
CA LEU A 20 -7.87 -6.58 -14.43
C LEU A 20 -7.21 -7.90 -14.01
N VAL A 21 -7.70 -9.02 -14.53
CA VAL A 21 -7.18 -10.37 -14.26
C VAL A 21 -6.96 -11.05 -15.61
N ASP A 22 -5.73 -11.49 -15.89
CA ASP A 22 -5.34 -12.12 -17.15
C ASP A 22 -5.83 -11.35 -18.39
N ASP A 23 -5.54 -10.04 -18.42
CA ASP A 23 -5.96 -9.09 -19.46
C ASP A 23 -7.48 -8.93 -19.64
N LYS A 24 -8.28 -9.41 -18.69
CA LYS A 24 -9.75 -9.28 -18.70
C LYS A 24 -10.23 -8.45 -17.53
N ILE A 25 -11.16 -7.55 -17.83
CA ILE A 25 -11.86 -6.78 -16.79
C ILE A 25 -12.97 -7.66 -16.23
N VAL A 26 -12.86 -8.00 -14.95
CA VAL A 26 -13.84 -8.79 -14.21
C VAL A 26 -14.45 -7.96 -13.07
N PRO A 27 -15.69 -8.25 -12.63
CA PRO A 27 -16.26 -7.60 -11.46
C PRO A 27 -15.40 -7.82 -10.22
N LEU A 28 -15.20 -6.77 -9.42
CA LEU A 28 -14.44 -6.85 -8.18
C LEU A 28 -15.31 -7.50 -7.09
N THR A 29 -15.37 -8.83 -7.13
CA THR A 29 -16.16 -9.65 -6.20
C THR A 29 -15.61 -9.58 -4.77
N LYS A 30 -16.44 -9.94 -3.77
CA LYS A 30 -15.99 -10.02 -2.37
C LYS A 30 -14.79 -10.95 -2.18
N ALA A 31 -14.76 -12.09 -2.89
CA ALA A 31 -13.64 -13.02 -2.84
C ALA A 31 -12.36 -12.37 -3.36
N LEU A 32 -12.44 -11.68 -4.50
CA LEU A 32 -11.29 -11.00 -5.08
C LEU A 32 -10.80 -9.83 -4.20
N LYS A 33 -11.71 -9.08 -3.57
CA LYS A 33 -11.34 -8.06 -2.57
C LYS A 33 -10.58 -8.67 -1.39
N ALA A 34 -11.06 -9.80 -0.87
CA ALA A 34 -10.41 -10.49 0.24
C ALA A 34 -9.01 -10.98 -0.14
N ASP A 35 -8.83 -11.48 -1.37
CA ASP A 35 -7.51 -11.90 -1.86
C ASP A 35 -6.53 -10.73 -1.98
N TYR A 36 -6.94 -9.58 -2.51
CA TYR A 36 -6.08 -8.39 -2.55
C TYR A 36 -5.66 -7.94 -1.15
N LEU A 37 -6.59 -7.94 -0.18
CA LEU A 37 -6.28 -7.58 1.20
C LEU A 37 -5.30 -8.57 1.84
N ARG A 38 -5.50 -9.88 1.63
CA ARG A 38 -4.59 -10.92 2.12
C ARG A 38 -3.18 -10.73 1.59
N VAL A 39 -3.02 -10.53 0.27
CA VAL A 39 -1.69 -10.32 -0.34
C VAL A 39 -1.05 -9.02 0.14
N ALA A 40 -1.83 -7.96 0.33
CA ALA A 40 -1.32 -6.71 0.89
C ALA A 40 -0.83 -6.86 2.34
N GLU A 41 -1.52 -7.67 3.16
CA GLU A 41 -1.09 -7.98 4.52
C GLU A 41 0.19 -8.82 4.52
N GLU A 42 0.28 -9.86 3.68
CA GLU A 42 1.50 -10.67 3.50
C GLU A 42 2.71 -9.80 3.12
N MET A 43 2.55 -8.88 2.16
CA MET A 43 3.61 -7.93 1.80
C MET A 43 3.97 -6.98 2.95
N SER A 44 2.99 -6.55 3.74
CA SER A 44 3.22 -5.65 4.87
C SER A 44 3.96 -6.34 6.02
N ASP A 45 3.72 -7.64 6.22
CA ASP A 45 4.42 -8.48 7.18
C ASP A 45 5.90 -8.65 6.81
N ASP A 46 6.22 -8.64 5.51
CA ASP A 46 7.57 -8.58 4.96
C ASP A 46 8.18 -7.15 4.99
N ALA A 47 7.61 -6.24 5.80
CA ALA A 47 8.00 -4.84 5.94
C ALA A 47 7.95 -4.03 4.64
N LEU A 48 7.19 -4.47 3.64
CA LEU A 48 7.01 -3.71 2.40
C LEU A 48 5.93 -2.65 2.60
N ARG A 49 6.19 -1.45 2.09
CA ARG A 49 5.17 -0.44 1.83
C ARG A 49 4.37 -0.87 0.61
N VAL A 50 3.09 -1.15 0.80
CA VAL A 50 2.19 -1.60 -0.28
C VAL A 50 1.41 -0.42 -0.87
N LEU A 51 1.37 -0.33 -2.19
CA LEU A 51 0.49 0.58 -2.93
C LEU A 51 -0.35 -0.22 -3.94
N GLY A 52 -1.61 0.11 -4.06
CA GLY A 52 -2.44 -0.35 -5.18
C GLY A 52 -2.39 0.64 -6.33
N ALA A 53 -2.65 0.13 -7.54
CA ALA A 53 -2.84 0.92 -8.75
C ALA A 53 -4.16 0.54 -9.42
N ALA A 54 -4.85 1.55 -9.93
CA ALA A 54 -6.12 1.40 -10.64
C ALA A 54 -6.20 2.41 -11.79
N TYR A 55 -7.12 2.17 -12.73
CA TYR A 55 -7.39 3.10 -13.82
C TYR A 55 -8.87 3.21 -14.15
N LYS A 56 -9.21 4.25 -14.91
CA LYS A 56 -10.53 4.46 -15.52
C LYS A 56 -10.37 4.99 -16.93
N ASP A 57 -11.00 4.32 -17.89
CA ASP A 57 -11.07 4.80 -19.27
C ASP A 57 -12.33 5.66 -19.46
N THR A 58 -12.18 6.78 -20.15
CA THR A 58 -13.26 7.73 -20.41
C THR A 58 -13.07 8.39 -21.78
N SER A 59 -14.17 8.69 -22.47
CA SER A 59 -14.15 9.42 -23.75
C SER A 59 -14.08 10.94 -23.58
N ARG A 60 -14.30 11.46 -22.36
CA ARG A 60 -14.29 12.89 -22.05
C ARG A 60 -13.36 13.23 -20.88
N ILE A 61 -13.02 14.51 -20.75
CA ILE A 61 -12.42 15.04 -19.53
C ILE A 61 -13.49 15.00 -18.43
N LEU A 62 -13.12 14.46 -17.28
CA LEU A 62 -13.99 14.33 -16.11
C LEU A 62 -13.73 15.48 -15.15
N GLU A 63 -14.75 15.87 -14.38
CA GLU A 63 -14.56 16.73 -13.21
C GLU A 63 -13.85 15.93 -12.10
N PRO A 64 -13.09 16.59 -11.19
CA PRO A 64 -12.31 15.91 -10.15
C PRO A 64 -13.11 14.88 -9.35
N GLU A 65 -14.37 15.14 -9.04
CA GLU A 65 -15.25 14.27 -8.23
C GLU A 65 -15.63 12.98 -8.96
N GLU A 66 -15.56 12.98 -10.30
CA GLU A 66 -15.90 11.83 -11.15
C GLU A 66 -14.66 10.95 -11.44
N MET A 67 -13.45 11.45 -11.17
CA MET A 67 -12.20 10.78 -11.54
C MET A 67 -11.95 9.51 -10.72
N GLU A 68 -12.15 9.58 -9.40
CA GLU A 68 -11.84 8.51 -8.44
C GLU A 68 -13.07 7.66 -8.07
N THR A 69 -13.83 7.26 -9.07
CA THR A 69 -15.02 6.39 -8.91
C THR A 69 -15.08 5.33 -10.01
N ASP A 70 -15.65 4.17 -9.69
CA ASP A 70 -15.83 3.04 -10.62
C ASP A 70 -14.53 2.59 -11.31
N LEU A 71 -13.44 2.56 -10.54
CA LEU A 71 -12.13 2.21 -11.06
C LEU A 71 -12.00 0.71 -11.37
N THR A 72 -11.08 0.41 -12.28
CA THR A 72 -10.55 -0.94 -12.53
C THR A 72 -9.22 -1.10 -11.81
N LEU A 73 -9.19 -1.97 -10.80
CA LEU A 73 -7.97 -2.30 -10.07
C LEU A 73 -7.00 -3.08 -10.97
N ILE A 74 -5.74 -2.67 -11.02
CA ILE A 74 -4.70 -3.38 -11.78
C ILE A 74 -4.00 -4.40 -10.88
N GLY A 75 -3.63 -3.96 -9.67
CA GLY A 75 -2.89 -4.81 -8.74
C GLY A 75 -2.17 -4.02 -7.66
N LEU A 76 -1.21 -4.69 -7.03
CA LEU A 76 -0.42 -4.22 -5.89
C LEU A 76 1.05 -4.14 -6.27
N VAL A 77 1.76 -3.20 -5.66
CA VAL A 77 3.21 -3.14 -5.65
C VAL A 77 3.69 -3.01 -4.22
N GLY A 78 4.63 -3.88 -3.82
CA GLY A 78 5.38 -3.75 -2.57
C GLY A 78 6.71 -3.07 -2.84
N MET A 79 7.06 -2.08 -2.02
CA MET A 79 8.38 -1.44 -2.04
C MET A 79 8.97 -1.46 -0.63
N ILE A 80 10.24 -1.84 -0.52
CA ILE A 80 10.96 -1.73 0.74
C ILE A 80 11.53 -0.32 0.86
N ASP A 81 11.32 0.32 2.01
CA ASP A 81 12.07 1.51 2.40
C ASP A 81 13.13 1.08 3.41
N PRO A 82 14.33 0.70 2.95
CA PRO A 82 15.31 0.06 3.83
C PRO A 82 15.79 1.06 4.88
N PRO A 83 15.88 0.65 6.15
CA PRO A 83 16.47 1.50 7.18
C PRO A 83 17.92 1.83 6.81
N ARG A 84 18.35 3.05 7.16
CA ARG A 84 19.75 3.43 6.98
C ARG A 84 20.63 2.56 7.87
N LEU A 85 21.76 2.09 7.34
CA LEU A 85 22.63 1.11 8.00
C LEU A 85 23.11 1.58 9.38
N GLU A 86 23.34 2.89 9.53
CA GLU A 86 23.80 3.53 10.77
C GLU A 86 22.77 3.57 11.90
N VAL A 87 21.48 3.33 11.61
CA VAL A 87 20.39 3.49 12.59
C VAL A 87 20.47 2.42 13.68
N LYS A 88 20.80 1.18 13.32
CA LYS A 88 20.92 0.08 14.29
C LYS A 88 22.00 0.37 15.34
N ALA A 89 23.17 0.82 14.88
CA ALA A 89 24.28 1.21 15.76
C ALA A 89 23.87 2.40 16.67
N SER A 90 23.24 3.42 16.10
CA SER A 90 22.80 4.60 16.85
C SER A 90 21.76 4.27 17.94
N ILE A 91 20.82 3.37 17.65
CA ILE A 91 19.81 2.88 18.61
C ILE A 91 20.48 2.09 19.74
N HIS A 92 21.47 1.26 19.40
CA HIS A 92 22.23 0.51 20.39
C HIS A 92 22.98 1.42 21.36
N ASP A 93 23.73 2.40 20.85
CA ASP A 93 24.49 3.36 21.66
C ASP A 93 23.57 4.20 22.56
N ALA A 94 22.42 4.64 22.03
CA ALA A 94 21.42 5.36 22.81
C ALA A 94 20.87 4.52 23.98
N LYS A 95 20.54 3.25 23.74
CA LYS A 95 20.08 2.32 24.78
C LYS A 95 21.16 2.09 25.86
N LEU A 96 22.43 1.95 25.46
CA LEU A 96 23.57 1.84 26.41
C LEU A 96 23.74 3.09 27.26
N ALA A 97 23.46 4.26 26.71
CA ALA A 97 23.48 5.54 27.43
C ALA A 97 22.24 5.75 28.34
N GLY A 98 21.31 4.78 28.41
CA GLY A 98 20.09 4.89 29.20
C GLY A 98 18.98 5.75 28.55
N ILE A 99 19.08 6.03 27.26
CA ILE A 99 18.08 6.76 26.48
C ILE A 99 17.09 5.76 25.88
N THR A 100 15.79 6.04 26.00
CA THR A 100 14.72 5.23 25.40
C THR A 100 14.35 5.75 24.01
N PRO A 101 14.66 5.02 22.92
CA PRO A 101 14.29 5.43 21.56
C PRO A 101 12.79 5.20 21.31
N ILE A 102 12.13 6.16 20.66
CA ILE A 102 10.71 6.08 20.28
C ILE A 102 10.57 6.26 18.77
N MET A 103 9.89 5.34 18.11
CA MET A 103 9.55 5.43 16.68
C MET A 103 8.22 6.16 16.49
N ILE A 104 8.20 7.20 15.65
CA ILE A 104 7.01 7.91 15.23
C ILE A 104 6.92 7.77 13.70
N THR A 105 5.89 7.09 13.19
CA THR A 105 5.67 6.89 11.76
C THR A 105 4.18 6.99 11.40
N GLY A 106 3.90 7.35 10.15
CA GLY A 106 2.57 7.32 9.55
C GLY A 106 2.27 6.01 8.79
N ASP A 107 3.18 5.04 8.83
CA ASP A 107 2.99 3.76 8.17
C ASP A 107 1.91 2.91 8.85
N HIS A 108 1.44 1.88 8.14
CA HIS A 108 0.58 0.86 8.73
C HIS A 108 1.26 0.18 9.91
N LYS A 109 0.46 -0.17 10.93
CA LYS A 109 0.94 -0.74 12.20
C LYS A 109 1.88 -1.93 12.01
N ASN A 110 1.55 -2.86 11.12
CA ASN A 110 2.36 -4.07 10.92
C ASN A 110 3.72 -3.72 10.31
N THR A 111 3.76 -2.87 9.29
CA THR A 111 5.00 -2.37 8.67
C THR A 111 5.88 -1.67 9.70
N ALA A 112 5.30 -0.77 10.51
CA ALA A 112 6.03 -0.07 11.56
C ALA A 112 6.64 -1.03 12.59
N VAL A 113 5.88 -2.05 13.02
CA VAL A 113 6.35 -3.07 13.96
C VAL A 113 7.44 -3.94 13.34
N ALA A 114 7.31 -4.30 12.07
CA ALA A 114 8.31 -5.10 11.36
C ALA A 114 9.65 -4.34 11.27
N ILE A 115 9.63 -3.07 10.85
CA ILE A 115 10.82 -2.20 10.81
C ILE A 115 11.40 -2.05 12.22
N ALA A 116 10.56 -1.81 13.24
CA ALA A 116 11.02 -1.64 14.61
C ALA A 116 11.67 -2.90 15.21
N LYS A 117 11.27 -4.10 14.77
CA LYS A 117 11.93 -5.37 15.15
C LYS A 117 13.26 -5.57 14.46
N GLU A 118 13.45 -4.97 13.30
CA GLU A 118 14.69 -5.08 12.53
C GLU A 118 15.78 -4.13 13.05
N LEU A 119 15.40 -3.09 13.80
CA LEU A 119 16.24 -2.01 14.33
C LEU A 119 16.66 -2.19 15.79
#